data_AF-A0A0C2DD12-F1
#
_entry.id   AF-A0A0C2DD12-F1
#
_cell.length_a   1.000
_cell.length_b   1.000
_cell.length_c   1.000
_cell.angle_alpha   90.00
_cell.angle_beta   90.00
_cell.angle_gamma   90.00
#
_symmetry.space_group_name_H-M   'P 1'
#
loop_
_entity.id
_entity.type
_entity.pdbx_description
1 polymer ?
#
loop_
_entity_poly.entity_id
_entity_poly.type
_entity_poly.pdbx_seq_one_letter_code
_entity_poly.pdbx_strand_id
1 'polypeptide(L)'
;MEIPQRLHQLLQQPDPLVLSHIIKHNEGGAEKNTACYDIDVEVEDPLKQHMAAFVHAQANTQDIANLDQKIYDVVDQINEWKTRRDFYVRFADHPHEFIRKWLVSQSQDLKTMTEASGEGEAERRADHYYRPETQEGVFRYIYQKVQQKRAELEQGLGVRNN
;
A
#
# COMPACT_ATOMS: atom_id res chain seq x y z
N MET A 1 -39.88 -18.31 -9.17
CA MET A 1 -39.07 -19.55 -9.23
C MET A 1 -39.80 -20.73 -9.89
N GLU A 2 -41.11 -20.66 -10.19
CA GLU A 2 -41.83 -21.80 -10.79
C GLU A 2 -41.66 -21.93 -12.32
N ILE A 3 -41.39 -20.83 -13.02
CA ILE A 3 -41.31 -20.80 -14.49
C ILE A 3 -40.19 -21.72 -15.03
N PRO A 4 -38.94 -21.69 -14.51
CA PRO A 4 -37.90 -22.62 -14.95
C PRO A 4 -38.25 -24.10 -14.70
N GLN A 5 -38.91 -24.41 -13.59
CA GLN A 5 -39.29 -25.80 -13.24
C GLN A 5 -40.40 -26.34 -14.15
N ARG A 6 -41.40 -25.52 -14.48
CA ARG A 6 -42.46 -25.89 -15.42
C ARG A 6 -41.93 -26.01 -16.85
N LEU A 7 -41.00 -25.15 -17.25
CA LEU A 7 -40.32 -25.23 -18.55
C LEU A 7 -39.47 -26.49 -18.69
N HIS A 8 -38.76 -26.90 -17.64
CA HIS A 8 -37.87 -28.07 -17.71
C HIS A 8 -38.61 -29.36 -18.06
N GLN A 9 -39.87 -29.52 -17.62
CA GLN A 9 -40.71 -30.68 -17.97
C GLN A 9 -41.14 -30.71 -19.43
N LEU A 10 -41.05 -29.59 -20.13
CA LEU A 10 -41.43 -29.43 -21.54
C LEU A 10 -40.22 -29.50 -22.49
N LEU A 11 -39.00 -29.51 -21.95
CA LEU A 11 -37.77 -29.68 -22.73
C LEU A 11 -37.60 -31.16 -23.06
N GLN A 12 -37.62 -31.48 -24.35
CA GLN A 12 -37.32 -32.82 -24.86
C GLN A 12 -35.97 -32.82 -25.57
N GLN A 13 -35.37 -34.00 -25.69
CA GLN A 13 -34.19 -34.16 -26.52
C GLN A 13 -34.55 -33.87 -27.98
N PRO A 14 -33.61 -33.40 -28.80
CA PRO A 14 -33.83 -33.26 -30.24
C PRO A 14 -34.29 -34.58 -30.84
N ASP A 15 -35.27 -34.52 -31.74
CA ASP A 15 -35.77 -35.71 -32.42
C ASP A 15 -34.66 -36.43 -33.19
N PRO A 16 -34.65 -37.77 -33.21
CA PRO A 16 -33.64 -38.52 -33.94
C PRO A 16 -33.75 -38.30 -35.44
N LEU A 17 -32.61 -38.31 -36.14
CA LEU A 17 -32.59 -38.27 -37.60
C LEU A 17 -33.13 -39.60 -38.16
N VAL A 18 -34.28 -39.56 -38.84
CA VAL A 18 -34.90 -40.73 -39.46
C VAL A 18 -34.75 -40.67 -40.98
N LEU A 19 -34.02 -41.62 -41.56
CA LEU A 19 -33.83 -41.74 -43.02
C LEU A 19 -34.65 -42.92 -43.55
N SER A 20 -35.68 -42.63 -44.34
CA SER A 20 -36.54 -43.64 -44.95
C SER A 20 -36.09 -43.94 -46.38
N HIS A 21 -35.69 -45.19 -46.65
CA HIS A 21 -35.27 -45.64 -47.97
C HIS A 21 -36.12 -46.83 -48.43
N ILE A 22 -36.71 -46.72 -49.64
CA ILE A 22 -37.47 -47.81 -50.26
C ILE A 22 -36.56 -48.54 -51.24
N ILE A 23 -36.35 -49.84 -50.99
CA ILE A 23 -35.52 -50.69 -51.85
C ILE A 23 -36.24 -50.92 -53.19
N LYS A 24 -35.60 -50.53 -54.30
CA LYS A 24 -36.08 -50.81 -55.66
C LYS A 24 -35.20 -51.90 -56.30
N HIS A 25 -35.83 -52.91 -56.90
CA HIS A 25 -35.13 -53.92 -57.70
C HIS A 25 -34.88 -53.35 -59.10
N ASN A 26 -33.61 -53.18 -59.49
CA ASN A 26 -33.24 -52.64 -60.79
C ASN A 26 -32.77 -53.79 -61.70
N GLU A 27 -33.48 -54.07 -62.79
CA GLU A 27 -33.22 -55.21 -63.67
C GLU A 27 -32.04 -54.98 -64.66
N GLY A 28 -31.42 -53.79 -64.66
CA GLY A 28 -30.34 -53.46 -65.59
C GLY A 28 -29.18 -52.71 -64.94
N GLY A 29 -28.24 -53.43 -64.35
CA GLY A 29 -26.93 -52.90 -63.94
C GLY A 29 -26.98 -51.96 -62.71
N ALA A 30 -26.03 -52.15 -61.80
CA ALA A 30 -26.00 -51.43 -60.53
C ALA A 30 -25.59 -49.95 -60.70
N GLU A 31 -26.54 -49.08 -61.05
CA GLU A 31 -26.43 -47.66 -60.67
C GLU A 31 -26.54 -47.59 -59.15
N LYS A 32 -25.44 -47.22 -58.49
CA LYS A 32 -25.40 -47.00 -57.05
C LYS A 32 -26.33 -45.85 -56.73
N ASN A 33 -27.55 -46.16 -56.29
CA ASN A 33 -28.56 -45.18 -55.90
C ASN A 33 -28.19 -44.63 -54.52
N THR A 34 -27.18 -43.76 -54.47
CA THR A 34 -26.70 -43.15 -53.22
C THR A 34 -27.57 -41.95 -52.90
N ALA A 35 -28.45 -42.09 -51.92
CA ALA A 35 -29.16 -40.95 -51.34
C ALA A 35 -28.16 -40.15 -50.47
N CYS A 36 -27.89 -38.91 -50.86
CA CYS A 36 -27.06 -37.98 -50.10
C CYS A 36 -27.97 -37.06 -49.28
N TYR A 37 -27.72 -36.96 -47.98
CA TYR A 37 -28.44 -36.05 -47.09
C TYR A 37 -27.44 -35.05 -46.50
N ASP A 38 -27.64 -33.78 -46.80
CA ASP A 38 -26.91 -32.69 -46.13
C ASP A 38 -27.58 -32.42 -44.78
N ILE A 39 -26.79 -32.48 -43.71
CA ILE A 39 -27.27 -32.28 -42.34
C ILE A 39 -26.49 -31.10 -41.77
N ASP A 40 -27.19 -30.04 -41.41
CA ASP A 40 -26.60 -28.91 -40.72
C ASP A 40 -26.27 -29.31 -39.28
N VAL A 41 -24.98 -29.26 -38.93
CA VAL A 41 -24.50 -29.54 -37.57
C VAL A 41 -24.05 -28.24 -36.95
N GLU A 42 -24.62 -27.90 -35.80
CA GLU A 42 -24.13 -26.78 -35.00
C GLU A 42 -22.76 -27.17 -34.41
N VAL A 43 -21.71 -26.53 -34.94
CA VAL A 43 -20.35 -26.63 -34.41
C VAL A 43 -20.13 -25.53 -33.38
N GLU A 44 -19.37 -25.85 -32.34
CA GLU A 44 -18.97 -24.85 -31.36
C GLU A 44 -18.16 -23.75 -32.04
N ASP A 45 -18.56 -22.50 -31.81
CA ASP A 45 -17.92 -21.33 -32.41
C ASP A 45 -16.43 -21.26 -32.00
N PRO A 46 -15.47 -21.36 -32.95
CA PRO A 46 -14.05 -21.26 -32.65
C PRO A 46 -13.66 -19.94 -31.96
N LEU A 47 -14.47 -18.88 -32.12
CA LEU A 47 -14.31 -17.62 -31.40
C LEU A 47 -14.50 -17.78 -29.90
N LYS A 48 -15.41 -18.64 -29.43
CA LYS A 48 -15.60 -18.86 -27.97
C LYS A 48 -14.34 -19.40 -27.33
N GLN A 49 -13.65 -20.32 -28.01
CA GLN A 49 -12.39 -20.88 -27.53
C GLN A 49 -11.26 -19.82 -27.54
N HIS A 50 -11.21 -18.97 -28.57
CA HIS A 50 -10.27 -17.85 -28.63
C HIS A 50 -10.53 -16.79 -27.56
N MET A 51 -11.79 -16.46 -27.31
CA MET A 51 -12.18 -15.50 -26.26
C MET A 51 -11.86 -16.04 -24.88
N ALA A 52 -12.11 -17.33 -24.62
CA ALA A 52 -11.72 -17.97 -23.37
C ALA A 52 -10.19 -17.92 -23.18
N ALA A 53 -9.42 -18.24 -24.22
CA ALA A 53 -7.96 -18.13 -24.18
C ALA A 53 -7.49 -16.69 -23.93
N PHE A 54 -8.14 -15.69 -24.53
CA PHE A 54 -7.83 -14.27 -24.32
C PHE A 54 -8.10 -13.81 -22.88
N VAL A 55 -9.23 -14.22 -22.28
CA VAL A 55 -9.55 -13.89 -20.89
C VAL A 55 -8.56 -14.56 -19.92
N HIS A 56 -8.10 -15.77 -20.24
CA HIS A 56 -7.07 -16.48 -19.46
C HIS A 56 -5.64 -16.00 -19.76
N ALA A 57 -5.42 -15.21 -20.82
CA ALA A 57 -4.13 -14.64 -21.18
C ALA A 57 -3.73 -13.44 -20.29
N GLN A 58 -4.06 -13.47 -18.99
CA GLN A 58 -3.41 -12.63 -17.96
C GLN A 58 -1.94 -13.05 -17.71
N ALA A 59 -1.25 -13.57 -18.74
CA ALA A 59 0.11 -14.08 -18.65
C ALA A 59 1.14 -13.01 -18.25
N ASN A 60 0.79 -11.72 -18.34
CA ASN A 60 1.74 -10.63 -18.14
C ASN A 60 1.51 -9.83 -16.84
N THR A 61 0.49 -10.15 -16.04
CA THR A 61 0.20 -9.36 -14.82
C THR A 61 1.34 -9.45 -13.80
N GLN A 62 1.97 -10.61 -13.68
CA GLN A 62 3.12 -10.80 -12.79
C GLN A 62 4.35 -10.04 -13.28
N ASP A 63 4.60 -10.04 -14.59
CA ASP A 63 5.74 -9.31 -15.18
C ASP A 63 5.56 -7.79 -15.07
N ILE A 64 4.33 -7.30 -15.24
CA ILE A 64 3.98 -5.89 -14.99
C ILE A 64 4.27 -5.53 -13.53
N ALA A 65 3.79 -6.33 -12.57
CA ALA A 65 4.05 -6.08 -11.15
C ALA A 65 5.56 -6.11 -10.81
N ASN A 66 6.32 -7.02 -11.42
CA ASN A 66 7.77 -7.08 -11.27
C ASN A 66 8.47 -5.84 -11.86
N LEU A 67 7.99 -5.32 -12.99
CA LEU A 67 8.50 -4.09 -13.60
C LEU A 67 8.16 -2.87 -12.74
N ASP A 68 6.95 -2.80 -12.18
CA ASP A 68 6.53 -1.72 -11.29
C ASP A 68 7.41 -1.67 -10.03
N GLN A 69 7.73 -2.83 -9.44
CA GLN A 69 8.66 -2.89 -8.31
C GLN A 69 10.07 -2.39 -8.70
N LYS A 70 10.57 -2.79 -9.88
CA LYS A 70 11.88 -2.29 -10.36
C LYS A 70 11.88 -0.78 -10.58
N ILE A 71 10.78 -0.23 -11.10
CA ILE A 71 10.63 1.22 -11.28
C ILE A 71 10.70 1.90 -9.91
N TYR A 72 9.97 1.38 -8.92
CA TYR A 72 10.00 1.89 -7.55
C TYR A 72 11.43 1.88 -6.97
N ASP A 73 12.12 0.74 -7.04
CA ASP A 73 13.47 0.59 -6.49
C ASP A 73 14.49 1.53 -7.14
N VAL A 74 14.36 1.75 -8.46
CA VAL A 74 15.25 2.67 -9.19
C VAL A 74 14.94 4.13 -8.82
N VAL A 75 13.67 4.49 -8.68
CA VAL A 75 13.28 5.85 -8.25
C VAL A 75 13.78 6.14 -6.84
N ASP A 76 13.70 5.19 -5.93
CA ASP A 76 14.21 5.34 -4.57
C ASP A 76 15.73 5.55 -4.55
N GLN A 77 16.49 4.76 -5.32
CA GLN A 77 17.93 4.94 -5.49
C GLN A 77 18.30 6.31 -6.08
N ILE A 78 17.54 6.80 -7.07
CA ILE A 78 17.74 8.14 -7.64
C ILE A 78 17.54 9.22 -6.56
N ASN A 79 16.51 9.09 -5.72
CA ASN A 79 16.27 10.04 -4.63
C ASN A 79 17.39 10.03 -3.58
N GLU A 80 17.91 8.85 -3.24
CA GLU A 80 19.05 8.72 -2.34
C GLU A 80 20.32 9.35 -2.94
N TRP A 81 20.61 9.12 -4.22
CA TRP A 81 21.75 9.75 -4.91
C TRP A 81 21.60 11.25 -5.04
N LYS A 82 20.40 11.75 -5.34
CA LYS A 82 20.11 13.18 -5.36
C LYS A 82 20.37 13.80 -3.99
N THR A 83 19.87 13.19 -2.92
CA THR A 83 20.07 13.68 -1.55
C THR A 83 21.56 13.74 -1.19
N ARG A 84 22.31 12.67 -1.50
CA ARG A 84 23.77 12.63 -1.30
C ARG A 84 24.50 13.70 -2.11
N ARG A 85 24.16 13.84 -3.40
CA ARG A 85 24.75 14.86 -4.27
C ARG A 85 24.49 16.25 -3.74
N ASP A 86 23.23 16.57 -3.42
CA ASP A 86 22.84 17.89 -2.93
C ASP A 86 23.55 18.23 -1.59
N PHE A 87 23.76 17.23 -0.73
CA PHE A 87 24.56 17.37 0.50
C PHE A 87 26.00 17.79 0.18
N TYR A 88 26.69 17.05 -0.69
CA TYR A 88 28.10 17.34 -1.02
C TYR A 88 28.27 18.64 -1.81
N VAL A 89 27.34 18.98 -2.69
CA VAL A 89 27.35 20.27 -3.43
C VAL A 89 27.23 21.43 -2.45
N ARG A 90 26.26 21.40 -1.53
CA ARG A 90 26.09 22.46 -0.51
C ARG A 90 27.33 22.60 0.39
N PHE A 91 27.97 21.48 0.73
CA PHE A 91 29.23 21.50 1.48
C PHE A 91 30.36 22.15 0.66
N ALA A 92 30.49 21.81 -0.62
CA ALA A 92 31.55 22.34 -1.48
C ALA A 92 31.39 23.85 -1.74
N ASP A 93 30.16 24.34 -1.93
CA ASP A 93 29.88 25.75 -2.21
C ASP A 93 30.18 26.65 -0.99
N HIS A 94 29.73 26.23 0.21
CA HIS A 94 29.82 27.02 1.44
C HIS A 94 30.18 26.18 2.67
N PRO A 95 31.41 25.66 2.78
CA PRO A 95 31.76 24.63 3.78
C PRO A 95 31.60 25.10 5.23
N HIS A 96 32.01 26.33 5.55
CA HIS A 96 31.90 26.87 6.92
C HIS A 96 30.45 27.01 7.38
N GLU A 97 29.59 27.60 6.53
CA GLU A 97 28.18 27.78 6.87
C GLU A 97 27.44 26.45 6.89
N PHE A 98 27.75 25.56 5.95
CA PHE A 98 27.19 24.22 5.87
C PHE A 98 27.49 23.42 7.15
N ILE A 99 28.76 23.32 7.57
CA ILE A 99 29.14 22.58 8.78
C ILE A 99 28.40 23.14 10.00
N ARG A 100 28.33 24.48 10.14
CA ARG A 100 27.62 25.11 11.26
C ARG A 100 26.14 24.73 11.27
N LYS A 101 25.44 24.83 10.13
CA LYS A 101 24.03 24.43 10.01
C LYS A 101 23.84 22.94 10.25
N TRP A 102 24.76 22.12 9.74
CA TRP A 102 24.74 20.67 9.90
C TRP A 102 24.88 20.26 11.38
N LEU A 103 25.82 20.85 12.12
CA LEU A 103 25.98 20.60 13.55
C LEU A 103 24.74 21.00 14.35
N VAL A 104 24.11 22.13 14.02
CA VAL A 104 22.85 22.55 14.67
C VAL A 104 21.73 21.56 14.36
N SER A 105 21.57 21.14 13.10
CA SER A 105 20.57 20.15 12.70
C SER A 105 20.76 18.84 13.47
N GLN A 106 21.97 18.29 13.48
CA GLN A 106 22.27 17.01 14.13
C GLN A 106 22.14 17.09 15.65
N SER A 107 22.48 18.24 16.26
CA SER A 107 22.20 18.45 17.68
C SER A 107 20.71 18.47 17.97
N GLN A 108 19.89 19.05 17.09
CA GLN A 108 18.44 19.09 17.26
C GLN A 108 17.81 17.71 17.05
N ASP A 109 18.23 16.99 16.01
CA ASP A 109 17.77 15.63 15.73
C ASP A 109 18.07 14.70 16.92
N LEU A 110 19.27 14.79 17.49
CA LEU A 110 19.67 14.02 18.67
C LEU A 110 18.82 14.37 19.89
N LYS A 111 18.55 15.66 20.14
CA LYS A 111 17.65 16.08 21.24
C LYS A 111 16.25 15.51 21.08
N THR A 112 15.71 15.54 19.86
CA THR A 112 14.40 14.98 19.55
C THR A 112 14.37 13.46 19.76
N MET A 113 15.40 12.73 19.34
CA MET A 113 15.48 11.28 19.53
C MET A 113 15.66 10.85 20.99
N THR A 114 16.31 11.69 21.80
CA THR A 114 16.64 11.37 23.21
C THR A 114 15.67 11.97 24.22
N GLU A 115 14.68 12.74 23.75
CA GLU A 115 13.80 13.56 24.58
C GLU A 115 14.57 14.48 25.56
N ALA A 116 15.84 14.76 25.24
CA ALA A 116 16.68 15.61 26.06
C ALA A 116 16.15 17.04 26.01
N SER A 117 15.66 17.51 27.15
CA SER A 117 15.17 18.88 27.32
C SER A 117 16.28 19.82 27.76
N GLY A 118 16.14 21.09 27.41
CA GLY A 118 17.02 22.16 27.83
C GLY A 118 18.09 22.58 26.83
N GLU A 119 18.63 23.76 27.08
CA GLU A 119 19.76 24.32 26.34
C GLU A 119 20.93 24.43 27.30
N GLY A 120 21.54 23.29 27.66
CA GLY A 120 22.57 23.24 28.70
C GLY A 120 23.70 24.27 28.53
N GLU A 121 24.14 24.55 27.30
CA GLU A 121 25.14 25.61 27.06
C GLU A 121 24.59 27.02 27.20
N ALA A 122 23.32 27.27 26.87
CA ALA A 122 22.69 28.56 27.08
C ALA A 122 22.46 28.79 28.58
N GLU A 123 21.95 27.80 29.30
CA GLU A 123 21.71 27.82 30.75
C GLU A 123 22.98 28.12 31.56
N ARG A 124 24.17 27.86 31.03
CA ARG A 124 25.44 28.24 31.67
C ARG A 124 25.76 29.73 31.61
N ARG A 125 25.09 30.49 30.73
CA ARG A 125 25.36 31.92 30.51
C ARG A 125 24.36 32.77 31.27
N ALA A 126 24.84 33.83 31.93
CA ALA A 126 23.97 34.76 32.66
C ALA A 126 22.87 35.35 31.78
N ASP A 127 23.18 35.62 30.50
CA ASP A 127 22.24 36.17 29.52
C ASP A 127 20.98 35.31 29.32
N HIS A 128 21.08 34.00 29.54
CA HIS A 128 19.92 33.10 29.46
C HIS A 128 18.84 33.44 30.49
N TYR A 129 19.22 34.06 31.62
CA TYR A 129 18.31 34.41 32.71
C TYR A 129 17.80 35.86 32.62
N TYR A 130 18.17 36.62 31.60
CA TYR A 130 17.56 37.92 31.31
C TYR A 130 16.33 37.77 30.40
N ARG A 131 15.42 36.87 30.77
CA ARG A 131 14.18 36.61 30.03
C ARG A 131 12.95 37.00 30.88
N PRO A 132 11.85 37.48 30.27
CA PRO A 132 10.64 37.87 31.01
C PRO A 132 10.09 36.75 31.92
N GLU A 133 10.23 35.50 31.50
CA GLU A 133 9.73 34.32 32.20
C GLU A 133 10.55 33.99 33.45
N THR A 134 11.79 34.47 33.53
CA THR A 134 12.69 34.17 34.66
C THR A 134 12.11 34.67 35.98
N GLN A 135 11.49 35.86 35.99
CA GLN A 135 10.90 36.41 37.21
C GLN A 135 9.75 35.52 37.73
N GLU A 136 8.87 35.08 36.84
CA GLU A 136 7.77 34.17 37.19
C GLU A 136 8.32 32.82 37.67
N GLY A 137 9.33 32.28 36.99
CA GLY A 137 10.01 31.05 37.38
C GLY A 137 10.57 31.12 38.80
N VAL A 138 11.20 32.25 39.17
CA VAL A 138 11.70 32.50 40.53
C VAL A 138 10.56 32.52 41.55
N PHE A 139 9.45 33.19 41.26
CA PHE A 139 8.31 33.21 42.18
C PHE A 139 7.70 31.82 42.41
N ARG A 140 7.49 31.05 41.33
CA ARG A 140 6.99 29.67 41.41
C ARG A 140 7.94 28.80 42.24
N TYR A 141 9.24 28.90 41.99
CA TYR A 141 10.26 28.17 42.73
C TYR A 141 10.27 28.51 44.22
N ILE A 142 10.27 29.80 44.57
CA ILE A 142 10.27 30.26 45.97
C ILE A 142 9.00 29.77 46.68
N TYR A 143 7.83 29.92 46.05
CA TYR A 143 6.57 29.45 46.61
C TYR A 143 6.62 27.94 46.91
N GLN A 144 7.07 27.13 45.94
CA GLN A 144 7.22 25.69 46.10
C GLN A 144 8.20 25.34 47.23
N LYS A 145 9.34 26.05 47.32
CA LYS A 145 10.34 25.82 48.37
C LYS A 145 9.82 26.14 49.77
N VAL A 146 9.03 27.21 49.91
CA VAL A 146 8.38 27.56 51.17
C VAL A 146 7.40 26.46 51.61
N GLN A 147 6.55 25.98 50.70
CA GLN A 147 5.61 24.89 51.03
C GLN A 147 6.35 23.59 51.39
N GLN A 148 7.43 23.26 50.67
CA GLN A 148 8.28 22.11 50.99
C GLN A 148 8.85 22.21 52.41
N LYS A 149 9.44 23.36 52.77
CA LYS A 149 10.02 23.58 54.09
C LYS A 149 8.98 23.55 55.21
N ARG A 150 7.78 24.09 54.94
CA ARG A 150 6.65 24.00 55.85
C ARG A 150 6.25 22.55 56.10
N ALA A 151 6.11 21.74 55.05
CA ALA A 151 5.76 20.32 55.18
C ALA A 151 6.83 19.52 55.94
N GLU A 152 8.12 19.78 55.68
CA GLU A 152 9.24 19.17 56.42
C GLU A 152 9.18 19.51 57.92
N LEU A 153 8.84 20.75 58.27
CA LEU A 153 8.69 21.18 59.66
C LEU A 153 7.46 20.56 60.33
N GLU A 154 6.30 20.54 59.67
CA GLU A 154 5.07 19.91 60.18
C GLU A 154 5.31 18.40 60.44
N GLN A 155 6.03 17.73 59.53
CA GLN A 155 6.41 16.32 59.70
C GLN A 155 7.40 16.11 60.85
N GLY A 156 8.43 16.95 60.96
CA GLY A 156 9.46 16.84 62.01
C GLY A 156 8.96 17.20 63.41
N LEU A 157 7.98 18.11 63.51
CA LEU A 157 7.34 18.50 64.77
C LEU A 157 6.17 17.57 65.15
N GLY A 158 5.85 16.56 64.33
CA GLY A 158 4.77 15.60 64.59
C GLY A 158 3.37 16.23 64.55
N VAL A 159 3.22 17.42 63.98
CA VAL A 159 1.94 18.11 63.85
C VAL A 159 1.21 17.50 62.65
N ARG A 160 0.45 16.43 62.91
CA ARG A 160 -0.58 15.98 61.96
C ARG A 160 -1.72 16.99 62.00
N ASN A 161 -1.93 17.70 60.89
CA ASN A 161 -3.17 18.47 60.71
C ASN A 161 -4.34 17.47 60.74
N ASN A 162 -5.26 17.64 61.70
CA ASN A 162 -6.61 17.09 61.62
C ASN A 162 -7.39 17.81 60.52
#